data_AF-A0A3P7LQZ0-F1
#
_entry.id   AF-A0A3P7LQZ0-F1
#
_cell.length_a   1.000
_cell.length_b   1.000
_cell.length_c   1.000
_cell.angle_alpha   90.00
_cell.angle_beta   90.00
_cell.angle_gamma   90.00
#
_symmetry.space_group_name_H-M   'P 1'
#
loop_
_entity.id
_entity.type
_entity.pdbx_description
1 polymer ?
#
loop_
_entity_poly.entity_id
_entity_poly.type
_entity_poly.pdbx_seq_one_letter_code
_entity_poly.pdbx_strand_id
1 'polypeptide(L)'
;MNLLDRNLEKLREQVTFFKPSTAYYIAHEAISAIAYVHRDIKLTNFCIGAGPLATRIFLIDYGDTVKPGKKIRYGTPDAYTLPYWSLDAHKRLAAREKGDAESWFYMLIDL
;
A
#
# COMPACT_ATOMS: atom_id res chain seq x y z
N MET A 1 24.16 4.61 3.70
CA MET A 1 23.28 3.48 4.06
C MET A 1 21.94 3.73 3.40
N ASN A 2 21.39 2.74 2.70
CA ASN A 2 20.06 2.86 2.12
C ASN A 2 19.03 2.85 3.27
N LEU A 3 17.98 3.68 3.21
CA LEU A 3 16.94 3.70 4.25
C LEU A 3 15.97 2.53 4.10
N LEU A 4 15.77 2.09 2.85
CA LEU A 4 14.84 1.06 2.44
C LEU A 4 15.59 -0.07 1.75
N ASP A 5 15.04 -1.26 1.86
CA ASP A 5 15.48 -2.45 1.15
C ASP A 5 14.50 -2.75 0.00
N ARG A 6 13.79 -3.87 0.05
CA ARG A 6 12.85 -4.35 -0.98
C ARG A 6 11.40 -4.02 -0.65
N ASN A 7 10.56 -3.97 -1.69
CA ASN A 7 9.12 -3.85 -1.54
C ASN A 7 8.44 -5.20 -1.31
N LEU A 8 7.16 -5.17 -0.90
CA LEU A 8 6.41 -6.39 -0.59
C LEU A 8 6.19 -7.28 -1.81
N GLU A 9 6.12 -6.71 -3.02
CA GLU A 9 6.05 -7.49 -4.27
C GLU A 9 7.27 -8.39 -4.42
N LYS A 10 8.48 -7.80 -4.34
CA LYS A 10 9.74 -8.53 -4.40
C LYS A 10 9.91 -9.52 -3.25
N LEU A 11 9.38 -9.21 -2.07
CA LEU A 11 9.40 -10.14 -0.94
C LEU A 11 8.53 -11.36 -1.22
N ARG A 12 7.32 -11.14 -1.77
CA ARG A 12 6.38 -12.20 -2.15
C ARG A 12 6.99 -13.13 -3.20
N GLU A 13 7.65 -12.59 -4.22
CA GLU A 13 8.32 -13.39 -5.27
C GLU A 13 9.40 -14.35 -4.73
N GLN A 14 9.95 -14.08 -3.55
CA GLN A 14 11.01 -14.89 -2.94
C GLN A 14 10.49 -16.05 -2.09
N VAL A 15 9.19 -16.13 -1.87
CA VAL A 15 8.55 -17.17 -1.07
C VAL A 15 7.41 -17.80 -1.85
N THR A 16 7.15 -19.09 -1.62
CA THR A 16 5.98 -19.72 -2.24
C THR A 16 4.66 -19.25 -1.62
N PHE A 17 4.68 -18.99 -0.30
CA PHE A 17 3.56 -18.41 0.46
C PHE A 17 4.09 -17.82 1.77
N PHE A 18 3.45 -16.77 2.27
CA PHE A 18 3.70 -16.31 3.64
C PHE A 18 2.97 -17.18 4.66
N LYS A 19 3.61 -17.40 5.81
CA LYS A 19 2.90 -17.95 6.98
C LYS A 19 1.83 -16.95 7.43
N PRO A 20 0.68 -17.40 7.95
CA PRO A 20 -0.37 -16.50 8.44
C PRO A 20 0.14 -15.44 9.42
N SER A 21 1.05 -15.82 10.34
CA SER A 21 1.68 -14.88 11.28
C SER A 21 2.43 -13.74 10.58
N THR A 22 3.10 -14.02 9.46
CA THR A 22 3.84 -13.03 8.68
C THR A 22 2.87 -12.14 7.90
N ALA A 23 1.84 -12.73 7.29
CA ALA A 23 0.80 -11.98 6.61
C ALA A 23 0.08 -11.01 7.57
N TYR A 24 -0.29 -11.46 8.78
CA TYR A 24 -0.91 -10.58 9.79
C TYR A 24 0.04 -9.49 10.29
N TYR A 25 1.33 -9.78 10.43
CA TYR A 25 2.32 -8.77 10.78
C TYR A 25 2.44 -7.70 9.68
N ILE A 26 2.54 -8.13 8.41
CA ILE A 26 2.57 -7.23 7.25
C ILE A 26 1.29 -6.39 7.21
N ALA A 27 0.12 -7.02 7.40
CA ALA A 27 -1.17 -6.35 7.42
C ALA A 27 -1.19 -5.21 8.45
N HIS A 28 -0.75 -5.49 9.68
CA HIS A 28 -0.72 -4.52 10.79
C HIS A 28 0.25 -3.36 10.53
N GLU A 29 1.49 -3.64 10.12
CA GLU A 29 2.46 -2.55 9.86
C GLU A 29 2.04 -1.72 8.63
N ALA A 30 1.50 -2.36 7.58
CA ALA A 30 1.07 -1.66 6.36
C ALA A 30 -0.11 -0.72 6.62
N ILE A 31 -1.15 -1.15 7.35
CA ILE A 31 -2.28 -0.27 7.67
C ILE A 31 -1.84 0.89 8.59
N SER A 32 -0.92 0.62 9.52
CA SER A 32 -0.38 1.64 10.43
C SER A 32 0.44 2.71 9.70
N ALA A 33 1.02 2.38 8.54
CA ALA A 33 1.78 3.32 7.72
C ALA A 33 0.90 4.28 6.90
N ILE A 34 -0.39 3.99 6.73
CA ILE A 34 -1.34 4.84 5.98
C ILE A 34 -1.80 6.00 6.89
N ALA A 35 -1.15 7.15 6.76
CA ALA A 35 -1.45 8.34 7.56
C ALA A 35 -2.33 9.38 6.84
N TYR A 36 -2.40 9.32 5.51
CA TYR A 36 -3.15 10.24 4.65
C TYR A 36 -3.90 9.44 3.59
N VAL A 37 -4.82 10.10 2.88
CA VAL A 37 -5.44 9.49 1.69
C VAL A 37 -4.41 9.41 0.57
N HIS A 38 -3.69 8.30 0.49
CA HIS A 38 -2.57 8.01 -0.41
C HIS A 38 -3.02 7.81 -1.86
N ARG A 39 -4.14 7.10 -2.07
CA ARG A 39 -4.73 6.73 -3.37
C ARG A 39 -3.98 5.71 -4.22
N ASP A 40 -2.75 5.37 -3.87
CA ASP A 40 -1.91 4.40 -4.59
C ASP A 40 -1.38 3.30 -3.65
N ILE A 41 -2.31 2.55 -3.06
CA ILE A 41 -2.01 1.45 -2.14
C ILE A 41 -1.81 0.16 -2.94
N LYS A 42 -0.57 -0.35 -2.97
CA LYS A 42 -0.16 -1.55 -3.72
C LYS A 42 1.14 -2.12 -3.17
N LEU A 43 1.42 -3.40 -3.44
CA LEU A 43 2.60 -4.11 -2.91
C LEU A 43 3.93 -3.43 -3.22
N THR A 44 4.03 -2.77 -4.38
CA THR A 44 5.26 -2.11 -4.81
C THR A 44 5.58 -0.83 -4.04
N ASN A 45 4.60 -0.22 -3.35
CA ASN A 45 4.73 1.01 -2.57
C ASN A 45 4.95 0.77 -1.07
N PHE A 46 4.96 -0.48 -0.60
CA PHE A 46 5.34 -0.83 0.76
C PHE A 46 6.73 -1.45 0.78
N CYS A 47 7.67 -0.82 1.48
CA CYS A 47 9.07 -1.20 1.54
C CYS A 47 9.49 -1.62 2.95
N ILE A 48 10.31 -2.66 3.04
CA ILE A 48 10.99 -3.02 4.28
C ILE A 48 12.12 -2.01 4.53
N GLY A 49 12.31 -1.58 5.78
CA GLY A 49 13.46 -0.78 6.17
C GLY A 49 14.78 -1.54 6.04
N ALA A 50 15.90 -0.83 5.92
CA ALA A 50 17.21 -1.47 5.87
C ALA A 50 17.88 -1.56 7.25
N GLY A 51 18.76 -2.54 7.42
CA GLY A 51 19.60 -2.68 8.62
C GLY A 51 18.77 -2.80 9.91
N PRO A 52 18.97 -1.93 10.92
CA PRO A 52 18.19 -1.96 12.16
C PRO A 52 16.68 -1.79 11.98
N LEU A 53 16.23 -1.28 10.82
CA LEU A 53 14.82 -1.06 10.49
C LEU A 53 14.21 -2.20 9.67
N ALA A 54 14.90 -3.34 9.52
CA ALA A 54 14.41 -4.49 8.73
C ALA A 54 13.10 -5.11 9.25
N THR A 55 12.70 -4.76 10.47
CA THR A 55 11.40 -5.14 11.06
C THR A 55 10.38 -4.01 10.98
N ARG A 56 10.46 -3.13 9.97
CA ARG A 56 9.51 -2.03 9.78
C ARG A 56 9.11 -1.95 8.32
N ILE A 57 7.83 -1.64 8.09
CA ILE A 57 7.28 -1.40 6.76
C ILE A 57 7.01 0.09 6.60
N PHE A 58 7.45 0.65 5.48
CA PHE A 58 7.29 2.05 5.12
C PHE A 58 6.43 2.16 3.86
N LEU A 59 5.45 3.05 3.89
CA LEU A 59 4.71 3.47 2.70
C LEU A 59 5.49 4.59 1.99
N ILE A 60 5.70 4.43 0.68
CA ILE A 60 6.38 5.40 -0.18
C ILE A 60 5.44 5.88 -1.31
N ASP A 61 5.94 6.83 -2.10
CA ASP A 61 5.27 7.40 -3.29
C ASP A 61 3.99 8.20 -3.01
N TYR A 62 4.15 9.29 -2.24
CA TYR A 62 3.07 10.22 -1.91
C TYR A 62 2.69 11.17 -3.06
N GLY A 63 3.11 10.90 -4.30
CA GLY A 63 2.85 11.78 -5.45
C GLY A 63 1.37 12.05 -5.69
N ASP A 64 0.54 11.04 -5.40
CA ASP A 64 -0.91 11.12 -5.50
C ASP A 64 -1.62 11.43 -4.18
N THR A 65 -0.92 11.66 -3.07
CA THR A 65 -1.60 11.85 -1.78
C THR A 65 -2.50 13.10 -1.76
N VAL A 66 -3.70 12.97 -1.19
CA VAL A 66 -4.62 14.10 -1.03
C VAL A 66 -4.11 15.04 0.06
N LYS A 67 -3.83 16.29 -0.34
CA LYS A 67 -3.48 17.34 0.61
C LYS A 67 -4.67 17.65 1.54
N PRO A 68 -4.41 17.97 2.82
CA PRO A 68 -5.46 18.35 3.76
C PRO A 68 -6.41 19.42 3.19
N GLY A 69 -7.72 19.21 3.33
CA GLY A 69 -8.76 20.12 2.85
C GLY A 69 -9.04 20.07 1.34
N LYS A 70 -8.43 19.17 0.57
CA LYS A 70 -8.73 18.98 -0.85
C LYS A 70 -9.64 17.75 -1.06
N LYS A 71 -10.52 17.84 -2.05
CA LYS A 71 -11.32 16.71 -2.55
C LYS A 71 -10.86 16.39 -3.96
N ILE A 72 -10.09 15.31 -4.11
CA ILE A 72 -9.53 14.89 -5.39
C ILE A 72 -10.24 13.59 -5.82
N ARG A 73 -10.63 13.49 -7.09
CA ARG A 73 -11.17 12.25 -7.66
C ARG A 73 -10.02 11.38 -8.18
N TYR A 74 -10.22 10.07 -8.23
CA TYR A 74 -9.24 9.16 -8.80
C TYR A 74 -9.04 9.44 -10.30
N GLY A 75 -7.78 9.49 -10.72
CA GLY A 75 -7.38 9.54 -12.13
C GLY A 75 -7.42 8.15 -12.76
N THR A 76 -6.77 7.96 -13.90
CA THR A 76 -6.54 6.62 -14.47
C THR A 76 -5.37 5.97 -13.72
N PRO A 77 -5.46 4.69 -13.29
CA PRO A 77 -4.36 4.05 -12.57
C PRO A 77 -3.34 3.49 -13.57
N ASP A 78 -2.15 3.18 -13.07
CA ASP A 78 -1.28 2.26 -13.79
C ASP A 78 -1.78 0.81 -13.67
N ALA A 79 -1.20 -0.09 -14.47
CA ALA A 79 -1.59 -1.50 -14.51
C ALA A 79 -1.32 -2.27 -13.20
N TYR A 80 -0.36 -1.80 -12.38
CA TYR A 80 -0.03 -2.40 -11.08
C TYR A 80 -0.96 -1.90 -9.98
N THR A 81 -1.52 -0.70 -10.09
CA THR A 81 -2.49 -0.14 -9.13
C THR A 81 -3.91 -0.64 -9.39
N LEU A 82 -4.28 -0.86 -10.66
CA LEU A 82 -5.65 -1.22 -11.05
C LEU A 82 -6.24 -2.41 -10.25
N PRO A 83 -5.50 -3.50 -9.95
CA PRO A 83 -6.03 -4.61 -9.16
C PRO A 83 -6.40 -4.25 -7.72
N TYR A 84 -5.79 -3.20 -7.16
CA TYR A 84 -5.99 -2.78 -5.77
C TYR A 84 -6.97 -1.61 -5.64
N TRP A 85 -7.57 -1.14 -6.72
CA TRP A 85 -8.50 -0.01 -6.64
C TRP A 85 -9.78 -0.33 -5.89
N SER A 86 -10.14 0.56 -4.96
CA SER A 86 -11.46 0.52 -4.33
C SER A 86 -12.60 0.69 -5.34
N LEU A 87 -13.78 0.18 -5.00
CA LEU A 87 -14.99 0.37 -5.78
C LEU A 87 -15.34 1.85 -5.99
N ASP A 88 -15.05 2.70 -5.01
CA ASP A 88 -15.21 4.15 -5.11
C ASP A 88 -14.26 4.75 -6.16
N ALA A 89 -13.02 4.24 -6.27
CA ALA A 89 -12.06 4.65 -7.29
C ALA A 89 -12.56 4.28 -8.69
N HIS A 90 -13.05 3.04 -8.88
CA HIS A 90 -13.67 2.62 -10.14
C HIS A 90 -14.88 3.48 -10.53
N LYS A 91 -15.66 3.95 -9.55
CA LYS A 91 -16.80 4.86 -9.74
C LYS A 91 -16.40 6.33 -9.87
N ARG A 92 -15.09 6.65 -9.82
CA ARG A 92 -14.53 8.01 -9.89
C ARG A 92 -15.10 8.94 -8.81
N LEU A 93 -15.39 8.39 -7.64
CA LEU A 93 -15.81 9.18 -6.49
C LEU A 93 -14.62 9.94 -5.89
N ALA A 94 -14.90 10.87 -4.98
CA ALA A 94 -13.86 11.60 -4.27
C ALA A 94 -13.09 10.62 -3.37
N ALA A 95 -11.76 10.71 -3.37
CA ALA A 95 -10.89 9.91 -2.53
C ALA A 95 -11.14 10.18 -1.05
N ARG A 96 -11.13 9.10 -0.27
CA ARG A 96 -11.38 9.07 1.18
C ARG A 96 -10.53 7.97 1.79
N GLU A 97 -10.34 8.04 3.10
CA GLU A 97 -9.57 7.10 3.92
C GLU A 97 -10.09 5.67 3.75
N LYS A 98 -11.41 5.49 3.62
CA LYS A 98 -12.01 4.17 3.36
C LYS A 98 -11.52 3.53 2.06
N GLY A 99 -11.17 4.34 1.05
CA GLY A 99 -10.71 3.83 -0.24
C GLY A 99 -9.34 3.17 -0.10
N ASP A 100 -8.44 3.78 0.66
CA ASP A 100 -7.12 3.19 0.93
C ASP A 100 -7.21 1.97 1.85
N ALA A 101 -8.15 1.96 2.81
CA ALA A 101 -8.41 0.78 3.63
C ALA A 101 -8.92 -0.42 2.80
N GLU A 102 -9.79 -0.16 1.82
CA GLU A 102 -10.28 -1.19 0.89
C GLU A 102 -9.14 -1.70 -0.01
N SER A 103 -8.33 -0.79 -0.56
CA SER A 103 -7.14 -1.14 -1.33
C SER A 103 -6.12 -1.96 -0.54
N TRP A 104 -5.90 -1.60 0.74
CA TRP A 104 -5.05 -2.36 1.66
C TRP A 104 -5.58 -3.78 1.87
N PHE A 105 -6.90 -3.94 1.98
CA PHE A 105 -7.51 -5.26 2.12
C PHE A 105 -7.31 -6.12 0.87
N TYR A 106 -7.45 -5.56 -0.33
CA TYR A 106 -7.17 -6.26 -1.58
C TYR A 106 -5.70 -6.66 -1.70
N MET A 107 -4.79 -5.77 -1.31
CA MET A 107 -3.36 -6.07 -1.21
C MET A 107 -3.08 -7.24 -0.25
N LEU A 108 -3.79 -7.33 0.88
CA LEU A 108 -3.63 -8.43 1.83
C LEU A 108 -4.15 -9.78 1.31
N ILE A 109 -5.19 -9.77 0.47
CA ILE A 109 -5.68 -10.99 -0.19
C ILE A 109 -4.66 -11.52 -1.22
N ASP A 110 -3.90 -10.60 -1.83
CA ASP A 110 -2.90 -10.91 -2.85
C ASP A 110 -1.54 -11.37 -2.26
N LEU A 111 -1.30 -11.10 -0.97
CA LEU A 111 -0.11 -11.53 -0.22
C LEU A 111 -0.11 -13.03 0.11
#